data_AF-A0A9D5L490-F1
#
_entry.id   AF-A0A9D5L490-F1
#
_cell.length_a   1.000
_cell.length_b   1.000
_cell.length_c   1.000
_cell.angle_alpha   90.00
_cell.angle_beta   90.00
_cell.angle_gamma   90.00
#
_symmetry.space_group_name_H-M   'P 1'
#
loop_
_entity.id
_entity.type
_entity.pdbx_description
1 polymer ?
#
loop_
_entity_poly.entity_id
_entity_poly.type
_entity_poly.pdbx_seq_one_letter_code
_entity_poly.pdbx_strand_id
1 'polypeptide(L)'
;MAIKTIEQLKKFFRKGLYPTENNFADVLDSFRHKGSKVPLADVNGLPDALNRKCDTIVVDNINKTQAQINKDIDRLISMQEQQGENIDELRETDEEHQKSISRINETVREQDGKIETIQTQLAGKAPIGENGKVPSQYLPEALDDVLEFDSIDENSSASVKMSTYTGTIGRVVYLSKYNRFACVAQGVYYDNWSGADPFGFIDNNGRVPMSGKLYVDKSTNKTYRWSGSTIVCTGNPIAVGYTEGTAYPGNAGTQLSQDVQTATQKATEAKTAADTAKTTASAAQTTANTAKTNADSALTKATEAKTAAEAAVLATEFILFNGVWNNIVNGIKLQTAGGSPQIFFLPEEKVFVASLGGFDFADNWDGAACYGIPQRNGGRTPYPNRIYVDTSTGLTYRWEKNCLLPLTFSHSLSCQSRDRNLYIFGAQKYLDAGLVPYIFRLTRKRNFYDGPHPHHSETRRGWNVMGNSEVISIDRESGLVSFSTTEHRYWCSPGQRKHNNFNTEAVNLVTINCDKNGFLKVSWGDKSVHMIKSKHRLTGEGQPWRRLSLPFGIAFGPRNSNPGKLMTLSDMASPLATFTLRNFNDEWNFGK
;
A
#
# COMPACT_ATOMS: atom_id res chain seq x y z
N MET A 1 -40.39 24.65 -69.75
CA MET A 1 -41.81 24.79 -69.35
C MET A 1 -42.62 25.06 -70.60
N ALA A 2 -43.75 24.36 -70.81
CA ALA A 2 -44.59 24.55 -72.01
C ALA A 2 -45.27 25.93 -71.97
N ILE A 3 -45.26 26.64 -73.10
CA ILE A 3 -45.81 28.00 -73.18
C ILE A 3 -47.35 27.98 -73.25
N LYS A 4 -48.00 26.91 -73.77
CA LYS A 4 -49.43 26.58 -73.57
C LYS A 4 -49.67 25.06 -73.59
N THR A 5 -50.70 24.58 -72.89
CA THR A 5 -51.02 23.14 -72.77
C THR A 5 -52.11 22.68 -73.76
N ILE A 6 -52.07 21.40 -74.16
CA ILE A 6 -53.08 20.79 -75.05
C ILE A 6 -54.51 20.91 -74.47
N GLU A 7 -54.64 20.88 -73.15
CA GLU A 7 -55.94 21.06 -72.48
C GLU A 7 -56.53 22.46 -72.68
N GLN A 8 -55.67 23.49 -72.66
CA GLN A 8 -56.09 24.86 -72.96
C GLN A 8 -56.56 24.97 -74.41
N LEU A 9 -55.85 24.35 -75.37
CA LEU A 9 -56.25 24.31 -76.78
C LEU A 9 -57.61 23.62 -76.98
N LYS A 10 -57.81 22.46 -76.34
CA LYS A 10 -59.10 21.73 -76.35
C LYS A 10 -60.25 22.57 -75.77
N LYS A 11 -59.97 23.45 -74.81
CA LYS A 11 -60.97 24.34 -74.19
C LYS A 11 -61.43 25.46 -75.12
N PHE A 12 -60.57 25.94 -76.03
CA PHE A 12 -60.97 26.92 -77.07
C PHE A 12 -61.97 26.31 -78.06
N PHE A 13 -61.68 25.12 -78.56
CA PHE A 13 -62.58 24.38 -79.45
C PHE A 13 -63.94 24.08 -78.80
N ARG A 14 -63.95 23.70 -77.52
CA ARG A 14 -65.20 23.46 -76.77
C ARG A 14 -66.07 24.71 -76.59
N LYS A 15 -65.47 25.90 -76.66
CA LYS A 15 -66.17 27.20 -76.54
C LYS A 15 -66.56 27.79 -77.91
N GLY A 16 -66.33 27.07 -79.01
CA GLY A 16 -66.61 27.54 -80.37
C GLY A 16 -65.67 28.65 -80.86
N LEU A 17 -64.57 28.89 -80.15
CA LEU A 17 -63.54 29.86 -80.53
C LEU A 17 -62.47 29.15 -81.36
N TYR A 18 -62.08 29.75 -82.48
CA TYR A 18 -61.00 29.23 -83.33
C TYR A 18 -59.64 29.63 -82.73
N PRO A 19 -58.80 28.68 -82.31
CA PRO A 19 -57.46 29.02 -81.85
C PRO A 19 -56.63 29.60 -83.00
N THR A 20 -55.79 30.59 -82.70
CA THR A 20 -54.89 31.20 -83.69
C THR A 20 -53.71 30.29 -84.02
N GLU A 21 -53.04 30.54 -85.15
CA GLU A 21 -51.84 29.82 -85.58
C GLU A 21 -50.77 29.73 -84.48
N ASN A 22 -50.50 30.86 -83.80
CA ASN A 22 -49.56 30.90 -82.67
C ASN A 22 -49.95 29.95 -81.53
N ASN A 23 -51.25 29.72 -81.28
CA ASN A 23 -51.68 28.78 -80.25
C ASN A 23 -51.36 27.32 -80.62
N PHE A 24 -51.35 26.98 -81.91
CA PHE A 24 -50.92 25.66 -82.37
C PHE A 24 -49.40 25.53 -82.40
N ALA A 25 -48.69 26.58 -82.83
CA ALA A 25 -47.23 26.64 -82.79
C ALA A 25 -46.69 26.46 -81.36
N ASP A 26 -47.26 27.17 -80.37
CA ASP A 26 -46.87 27.04 -78.95
C ASP A 26 -47.01 25.59 -78.42
N VAL A 27 -48.02 24.87 -78.90
CA VAL A 27 -48.25 23.47 -78.51
C VAL A 27 -47.28 22.55 -79.24
N LEU A 28 -47.05 22.75 -80.53
CA LEU A 28 -46.11 21.95 -81.33
C LEU A 28 -44.66 22.15 -80.86
N ASP A 29 -44.27 23.38 -80.55
CA ASP A 29 -42.93 23.72 -80.05
C ASP A 29 -42.70 23.25 -78.61
N SER A 30 -43.77 22.95 -77.86
CA SER A 30 -43.66 22.29 -76.55
C SER A 30 -43.27 20.81 -76.65
N PHE A 31 -43.45 20.20 -77.82
CA PHE A 31 -43.02 18.82 -78.07
C PHE A 31 -41.56 18.80 -78.56
N ARG A 32 -40.76 17.94 -77.95
CA ARG A 32 -39.43 17.61 -78.47
C ARG A 32 -39.56 16.55 -79.57
N HIS A 33 -38.90 16.75 -80.72
CA HIS A 33 -38.87 15.77 -81.79
C HIS A 33 -38.04 14.54 -81.39
N LYS A 34 -38.39 13.36 -81.91
CA LYS A 34 -37.83 12.04 -81.56
C LYS A 34 -36.29 11.90 -81.71
N GLY A 35 -35.63 12.83 -82.40
CA GLY A 35 -34.17 12.88 -82.57
C GLY A 35 -33.44 14.01 -81.81
N SER A 36 -34.15 14.83 -81.03
CA SER A 36 -33.54 15.95 -80.31
C SER A 36 -32.94 15.50 -78.96
N LYS A 37 -31.72 15.98 -78.64
CA LYS A 37 -31.03 15.66 -77.38
C LYS A 37 -31.74 16.37 -76.21
N VAL A 38 -31.86 15.68 -75.08
CA VAL A 38 -32.45 16.23 -73.83
C VAL A 38 -31.33 16.75 -72.92
N PRO A 39 -31.34 18.04 -72.50
CA PRO A 39 -30.38 18.57 -71.53
C PRO A 39 -30.55 17.92 -70.14
N LEU A 40 -29.43 17.66 -69.44
CA LEU A 40 -29.47 17.01 -68.11
C LEU A 40 -30.30 17.77 -67.06
N ALA A 41 -30.36 19.10 -67.15
CA ALA A 41 -31.13 19.94 -66.23
C ALA A 41 -32.66 19.75 -66.36
N ASP A 42 -33.14 19.26 -67.51
CA ASP A 42 -34.57 19.06 -67.78
C ASP A 42 -35.07 17.69 -67.31
N VAL A 43 -34.18 16.81 -66.85
CA VAL A 43 -34.52 15.45 -66.39
C VAL A 43 -34.72 15.45 -64.89
N ASN A 44 -35.99 15.57 -64.47
CA ASN A 44 -36.36 15.54 -63.05
C ASN A 44 -36.01 14.19 -62.40
N GLY A 45 -35.41 14.21 -61.21
CA GLY A 45 -34.99 13.00 -60.49
C GLY A 45 -33.74 12.29 -61.04
N LEU A 46 -33.05 12.85 -62.04
CA LEU A 46 -31.79 12.30 -62.54
C LEU A 46 -30.68 12.25 -61.48
N PRO A 47 -30.47 13.28 -60.63
CA PRO A 47 -29.51 13.22 -59.53
C PRO A 47 -29.82 12.08 -58.56
N ASP A 48 -31.10 11.87 -58.21
CA ASP A 48 -31.53 10.79 -57.33
C ASP A 48 -31.31 9.40 -57.95
N ALA A 49 -31.55 9.27 -59.26
CA ALA A 49 -31.31 8.04 -59.99
C ALA A 49 -29.82 7.71 -60.13
N LEU A 50 -28.96 8.72 -60.29
CA LEU A 50 -27.52 8.56 -60.34
C LEU A 50 -26.93 8.23 -58.96
N ASN A 51 -27.41 8.89 -57.90
CA ASN A 51 -27.03 8.55 -56.53
C ASN A 51 -27.45 7.13 -56.14
N ARG A 52 -28.59 6.64 -56.64
CA ARG A 52 -28.98 5.22 -56.49
C ARG A 52 -28.11 4.24 -57.29
N LYS A 53 -27.44 4.71 -58.34
CA LYS A 53 -26.49 3.92 -59.16
C LYS A 53 -25.04 4.07 -58.71
N CYS A 54 -24.74 4.97 -57.78
CA CYS A 54 -23.47 4.93 -57.07
C CYS A 54 -23.47 3.61 -56.31
N ASP A 55 -22.57 2.68 -56.67
CA ASP A 55 -22.53 1.34 -56.07
C ASP A 55 -22.43 1.51 -54.55
N THR A 56 -23.51 1.21 -53.85
CA THR A 56 -23.61 1.26 -52.39
C THR A 56 -22.45 0.50 -51.74
N ILE A 57 -21.97 -0.55 -52.41
CA ILE A 57 -20.78 -1.33 -52.05
C ILE A 57 -19.52 -0.46 -51.93
N VAL A 58 -19.26 0.46 -52.86
CA VAL A 58 -18.08 1.34 -52.84
C VAL A 58 -18.17 2.31 -51.66
N VAL A 59 -19.34 2.93 -51.47
CA VAL A 59 -19.59 3.86 -50.37
C VAL A 59 -19.51 3.15 -49.01
N ASP A 60 -20.08 1.95 -48.90
CA ASP A 60 -20.01 1.14 -47.68
C ASP A 60 -18.58 0.70 -47.36
N ASN A 61 -17.78 0.35 -48.38
CA ASN A 61 -16.38 0.01 -48.19
C ASN A 61 -15.55 1.22 -47.74
N ILE A 62 -15.79 2.40 -48.30
CA ILE A 62 -15.15 3.65 -47.87
C ILE A 62 -15.52 3.94 -46.41
N ASN A 63 -16.79 3.83 -46.04
CA ASN A 63 -17.26 4.06 -44.68
C ASN A 63 -16.67 3.06 -43.67
N LYS A 64 -16.58 1.77 -44.04
CA LYS A 64 -15.90 0.75 -43.24
C LYS A 64 -14.43 1.06 -43.04
N THR A 65 -13.74 1.50 -44.10
CA THR A 65 -12.32 1.85 -44.04
C THR A 65 -12.11 3.09 -43.17
N GLN A 66 -12.98 4.11 -43.29
CA GLN A 66 -12.92 5.31 -42.45
C GLN A 66 -13.16 4.98 -40.98
N ALA A 67 -14.13 4.11 -40.67
CA ALA A 67 -14.38 3.66 -39.31
C ALA A 67 -13.18 2.89 -38.73
N GLN A 68 -12.48 2.11 -39.56
CA GLN A 68 -11.27 1.40 -39.14
C GLN A 68 -10.11 2.36 -38.90
N ILE A 69 -9.89 3.32 -39.80
CA ILE A 69 -8.86 4.37 -39.64
C ILE A 69 -9.09 5.15 -38.35
N ASN A 70 -10.33 5.53 -38.04
CA ASN A 70 -10.63 6.25 -36.81
C ASN A 70 -10.29 5.42 -35.56
N LYS A 71 -10.60 4.11 -35.57
CA LYS A 71 -10.21 3.21 -34.47
C LYS A 71 -8.70 3.08 -34.33
N ASP A 72 -7.97 3.06 -35.43
CA ASP A 72 -6.51 2.96 -35.40
C ASP A 72 -5.87 4.28 -34.94
N ILE A 73 -6.46 5.44 -35.27
CA ILE A 73 -6.07 6.74 -34.72
C ILE A 73 -6.26 6.78 -33.19
N ASP A 74 -7.42 6.35 -32.69
CA ASP A 74 -7.69 6.31 -31.24
C ASP A 74 -6.68 5.41 -30.51
N ARG A 75 -6.34 4.26 -31.12
CA ARG A 75 -5.27 3.39 -30.60
C ARG A 75 -3.92 4.08 -30.56
N LEU A 76 -3.53 4.76 -31.65
CA LEU A 76 -2.26 5.49 -31.70
C LEU A 76 -2.19 6.61 -30.66
N ILE A 77 -3.29 7.33 -30.44
CA ILE A 77 -3.38 8.37 -29.38
C ILE A 77 -3.16 7.72 -28.01
N SER A 78 -3.86 6.63 -27.71
CA SER A 78 -3.68 5.93 -26.43
C SER A 78 -2.24 5.41 -26.23
N MET A 79 -1.59 4.95 -27.30
CA MET A 79 -0.19 4.53 -27.26
C MET A 79 0.75 5.72 -27.05
N GLN A 80 0.47 6.89 -27.63
CA GLN A 80 1.27 8.10 -27.42
C GLN A 80 1.14 8.63 -25.99
N GLU A 81 -0.05 8.60 -25.42
CA GLU A 81 -0.29 8.99 -24.01
C GLU A 81 0.49 8.07 -23.06
N GLN A 82 0.41 6.75 -23.27
CA GLN A 82 1.21 5.77 -22.50
C GLN A 82 2.72 5.96 -22.69
N GLN A 83 3.18 6.28 -23.90
CA GLN A 83 4.59 6.61 -24.14
C GLN A 83 5.00 7.88 -23.39
N GLY A 84 4.13 8.89 -23.29
CA GLY A 84 4.36 10.09 -22.50
C GLY A 84 4.53 9.78 -21.01
N GLU A 85 3.63 8.97 -20.45
CA GLU A 85 3.72 8.54 -19.04
C GLU A 85 5.02 7.76 -18.76
N ASN A 86 5.38 6.82 -19.64
CA ASN A 86 6.64 6.07 -19.50
C ASN A 86 7.88 6.98 -19.56
N ILE A 87 7.85 8.05 -20.37
CA ILE A 87 8.97 9.01 -20.45
C ILE A 87 9.07 9.84 -19.17
N ASP A 88 7.94 10.25 -18.59
CA ASP A 88 7.92 11.00 -17.34
C ASP A 88 8.42 10.14 -16.17
N GLU A 89 8.01 8.87 -16.09
CA GLU A 89 8.54 7.90 -15.11
C GLU A 89 10.05 7.72 -15.27
N LEU A 90 10.54 7.52 -16.51
CA LEU A 90 11.97 7.41 -16.79
C LEU A 90 12.73 8.67 -16.34
N ARG A 91 12.17 9.87 -16.55
CA ARG A 91 12.80 11.12 -16.12
C ARG A 91 12.90 11.23 -14.60
N GLU A 92 11.87 10.81 -13.88
CA GLU A 92 11.89 10.77 -12.42
C GLU A 92 12.98 9.81 -11.91
N THR A 93 13.08 8.61 -12.50
CA THR A 93 14.14 7.66 -12.12
C THR A 93 15.56 8.17 -12.42
N ASP A 94 15.77 8.90 -13.53
CA ASP A 94 17.07 9.48 -13.85
C ASP A 94 17.47 10.59 -12.85
N GLU A 95 16.52 11.44 -12.45
CA GLU A 95 16.73 12.45 -11.43
C GLU A 95 17.11 11.83 -10.06
N GLU A 96 16.50 10.69 -9.70
CA GLU A 96 16.86 9.94 -8.49
C GLU A 96 18.25 9.28 -8.58
N HIS A 97 18.58 8.70 -9.74
CA HIS A 97 19.91 8.14 -9.98
C HIS A 97 20.99 9.22 -9.90
N GLN A 98 20.76 10.41 -10.47
CA GLN A 98 21.71 11.55 -10.38
C GLN A 98 21.92 12.03 -8.94
N LYS A 99 20.87 12.07 -8.13
CA LYS A 99 20.98 12.36 -6.68
C LYS A 99 21.80 11.29 -5.96
N SER A 100 21.59 10.02 -6.29
CA SER A 100 22.32 8.90 -5.69
C SER A 100 23.81 8.91 -6.05
N ILE A 101 24.14 9.17 -7.33
CA ILE A 101 25.53 9.33 -7.79
C ILE A 101 26.25 10.46 -7.04
N SER A 102 25.55 11.57 -6.81
CA SER A 102 26.11 12.71 -6.09
C SER A 102 26.45 12.37 -4.64
N ARG A 103 25.57 11.64 -3.93
CA ARG A 103 25.83 11.14 -2.57
C ARG A 103 27.01 10.17 -2.54
N ILE A 104 27.09 9.24 -3.50
CA ILE A 104 28.21 8.29 -3.60
C ILE A 104 29.53 9.05 -3.76
N ASN A 105 29.58 10.01 -4.69
CA ASN A 105 30.79 10.81 -4.92
C ASN A 105 31.25 11.59 -3.68
N GLU A 106 30.31 12.09 -2.88
CA GLU A 106 30.63 12.75 -1.60
C GLU A 106 31.25 11.76 -0.61
N THR A 107 30.67 10.57 -0.46
CA THR A 107 31.21 9.53 0.43
C THR A 107 32.60 9.04 0.02
N VAL A 108 32.86 8.90 -1.29
CA VAL A 108 34.16 8.51 -1.81
C VAL A 108 35.21 9.57 -1.47
N ARG A 109 34.90 10.85 -1.68
CA ARG A 109 35.80 11.95 -1.31
C ARG A 109 36.16 11.96 0.17
N GLU A 110 35.18 11.71 1.05
CA GLU A 110 35.45 11.59 2.49
C GLU A 110 36.34 10.39 2.84
N GLN A 111 36.13 9.25 2.18
CA GLN A 111 36.94 8.06 2.39
C GLN A 111 38.38 8.27 1.91
N ASP A 112 38.57 8.89 0.75
CA ASP A 112 39.90 9.22 0.23
C ASP A 112 40.66 10.13 1.21
N GLY A 113 40.00 11.15 1.77
CA GLY A 113 40.59 12.00 2.81
C GLY A 113 40.97 11.25 4.09
N LYS A 114 40.16 10.27 4.51
CA LYS A 114 40.47 9.39 5.66
C LYS A 114 41.68 8.51 5.36
N ILE A 115 41.77 7.95 4.14
CA ILE A 115 42.90 7.12 3.71
C ILE A 115 44.19 7.94 3.73
N GLU A 116 44.18 9.15 3.19
CA GLU A 116 45.35 10.06 3.19
C GLU A 116 45.81 10.39 4.63
N THR A 117 44.85 10.63 5.52
CA THR A 117 45.12 10.86 6.95
C THR A 117 45.76 9.63 7.60
N ILE A 118 45.22 8.43 7.36
CA ILE A 118 45.76 7.16 7.89
C ILE A 118 47.17 6.91 7.35
N GLN A 119 47.41 7.13 6.05
CA GLN A 119 48.72 6.98 5.43
C GLN A 119 49.75 7.92 6.09
N THR A 120 49.36 9.17 6.34
CA THR A 120 50.21 10.13 7.04
C THR A 120 50.51 9.70 8.49
N GLN A 121 49.52 9.15 9.20
CA GLN A 121 49.70 8.66 10.57
C GLN A 121 50.55 7.39 10.69
N LEU A 122 50.54 6.54 9.65
CA LEU A 122 51.34 5.31 9.58
C LEU A 122 52.79 5.58 9.14
N ALA A 123 53.06 6.72 8.52
CA ALA A 123 54.40 7.09 8.10
C ALA A 123 55.39 7.04 9.29
N GLY A 124 56.44 6.23 9.16
CA GLY A 124 57.50 6.09 10.19
C GLY A 124 57.18 5.14 11.35
N LYS A 125 56.05 4.43 11.33
CA LYS A 125 55.74 3.37 12.31
C LYS A 125 56.12 1.99 11.77
N ALA A 126 56.68 1.13 12.63
CA ALA A 126 57.01 -0.24 12.26
C ALA A 126 55.73 -1.07 12.03
N PRO A 127 55.68 -1.93 11.00
CA PRO A 127 54.51 -2.76 10.74
C PRO A 127 54.34 -3.84 11.81
N ILE A 128 53.10 -4.19 12.09
CA ILE A 128 52.73 -5.34 12.92
C ILE A 128 52.56 -6.54 11.99
N GLY A 129 53.23 -7.64 12.29
CA GLY A 129 53.09 -8.91 11.58
C GLY A 129 51.75 -9.60 11.89
N GLU A 130 51.46 -10.67 11.17
CA GLU A 130 50.23 -11.46 11.28
C GLU A 130 49.98 -12.01 12.70
N ASN A 131 51.05 -12.19 13.48
CA ASN A 131 51.01 -12.60 14.88
C ASN A 131 50.76 -11.47 15.89
N GLY A 132 50.44 -10.25 15.43
CA GLY A 132 50.22 -9.09 16.29
C GLY A 132 51.49 -8.50 16.91
N LYS A 133 52.68 -8.87 16.43
CA LYS A 133 53.98 -8.40 16.94
C LYS A 133 54.81 -7.70 15.86
N VAL A 134 55.73 -6.82 16.27
CA VAL A 134 56.71 -6.22 15.35
C VAL A 134 57.72 -7.29 14.89
N PRO A 135 57.93 -7.51 13.58
CA PRO A 135 58.92 -8.45 13.08
C PRO A 135 60.36 -8.10 13.50
N SER A 136 61.20 -9.11 13.73
CA SER A 136 62.58 -8.93 14.24
C SER A 136 63.47 -8.07 13.34
N GLN A 137 63.23 -8.05 12.03
CA GLN A 137 63.95 -7.19 11.08
C GLN A 137 63.78 -5.69 11.34
N TYR A 138 62.77 -5.30 12.12
CA TYR A 138 62.51 -3.91 12.53
C TYR A 138 62.94 -3.64 13.99
N LEU A 139 63.53 -4.63 14.68
CA LEU A 139 64.07 -4.48 16.03
C LEU A 139 65.58 -4.16 15.96
N PRO A 140 66.11 -3.28 16.83
CA PRO A 140 67.55 -3.03 16.91
C PRO A 140 68.33 -4.28 17.33
N GLU A 141 69.51 -4.55 16.72
CA GLU A 141 70.38 -5.70 17.05
C GLU A 141 70.81 -5.76 18.52
N ALA A 142 70.82 -4.63 19.24
CA ALA A 142 71.15 -4.56 20.66
C ALA A 142 70.16 -5.31 21.58
N LEU A 143 69.01 -5.75 21.07
CA LEU A 143 68.05 -6.57 21.82
C LEU A 143 68.46 -8.05 21.93
N ASP A 144 69.50 -8.50 21.21
CA ASP A 144 69.90 -9.91 21.10
C ASP A 144 71.01 -10.34 22.09
N ASP A 145 71.41 -9.45 23.01
CA ASP A 145 72.54 -9.67 23.92
C ASP A 145 72.12 -10.34 25.27
N VAL A 146 71.74 -11.62 25.23
CA VAL A 146 71.39 -12.44 26.41
C VAL A 146 72.47 -13.48 26.69
N LEU A 147 72.98 -13.55 27.93
CA LEU A 147 73.83 -14.66 28.37
C LEU A 147 73.00 -15.72 29.09
N GLU A 148 72.87 -16.90 28.48
CA GLU A 148 72.33 -18.08 29.14
C GLU A 148 73.44 -18.79 29.94
N PHE A 149 73.20 -19.03 31.23
CA PHE A 149 74.12 -19.74 32.10
C PHE A 149 73.39 -20.90 32.81
N ASP A 150 74.14 -21.91 33.22
CA ASP A 150 73.61 -23.21 33.62
C ASP A 150 73.12 -23.27 35.06
N SER A 151 73.76 -22.56 35.99
CA SER A 151 73.35 -22.53 37.40
C SER A 151 74.04 -21.43 38.20
N ILE A 152 73.42 -21.02 39.31
CA ILE A 152 74.07 -20.24 40.37
C ILE A 152 74.76 -21.21 41.33
N ASP A 153 76.08 -21.05 41.51
CA ASP A 153 76.89 -21.83 42.44
C ASP A 153 77.14 -21.00 43.70
N GLU A 154 76.42 -21.33 44.77
CA GLU A 154 76.41 -20.55 46.02
C GLU A 154 77.59 -20.83 46.96
N ASN A 155 78.32 -21.93 46.74
CA ASN A 155 79.24 -22.48 47.75
C ASN A 155 80.67 -22.77 47.25
N SER A 156 81.03 -22.34 46.04
CA SER A 156 82.34 -22.72 45.50
C SER A 156 83.49 -21.93 46.17
N SER A 157 84.36 -22.67 46.87
CA SER A 157 85.74 -22.23 47.16
C SER A 157 86.68 -22.54 46.00
N ALA A 158 86.14 -22.63 44.78
CA ALA A 158 86.87 -23.04 43.60
C ALA A 158 87.95 -22.02 43.24
N SER A 159 89.16 -22.52 42.96
CA SER A 159 90.22 -21.73 42.33
C SER A 159 89.89 -21.57 40.85
N VAL A 160 89.53 -20.37 40.42
CA VAL A 160 89.31 -20.06 39.00
C VAL A 160 90.65 -19.86 38.33
N LYS A 161 90.92 -20.66 37.31
CA LYS A 161 92.12 -20.56 36.49
C LYS A 161 92.00 -19.34 35.57
N MET A 162 92.99 -18.45 35.64
CA MET A 162 93.06 -17.26 34.79
C MET A 162 93.57 -17.60 33.39
N SER A 163 92.70 -18.18 32.58
CA SER A 163 93.01 -18.58 31.20
C SER A 163 91.72 -18.84 30.45
N THR A 164 91.65 -18.42 29.19
CA THR A 164 90.51 -18.74 28.31
C THR A 164 90.44 -20.23 28.02
N TYR A 165 89.28 -20.84 28.25
CA TYR A 165 89.01 -22.20 27.79
C TYR A 165 88.74 -22.21 26.28
N THR A 166 89.52 -22.98 25.52
CA THR A 166 89.48 -23.03 24.06
C THR A 166 88.81 -24.30 23.49
N GLY A 167 88.33 -25.20 24.35
CA GLY A 167 87.58 -26.39 23.95
C GLY A 167 86.07 -26.15 23.83
N THR A 168 85.29 -27.22 23.62
CA THR A 168 83.82 -27.17 23.63
C THR A 168 83.32 -26.77 25.01
N ILE A 169 82.66 -25.62 25.12
CA ILE A 169 82.16 -25.04 26.39
C ILE A 169 81.31 -26.07 27.12
N GLY A 170 81.69 -26.41 28.35
CA GLY A 170 81.02 -27.44 29.15
C GLY A 170 79.81 -26.90 29.91
N ARG A 171 80.01 -25.86 30.72
CA ARG A 171 78.95 -25.26 31.55
C ARG A 171 79.34 -23.83 31.96
N VAL A 172 78.52 -22.82 31.72
CA VAL A 172 78.74 -21.45 32.24
C VAL A 172 77.99 -21.31 33.55
N VAL A 173 78.65 -20.88 34.63
CA VAL A 173 78.04 -20.76 35.95
C VAL A 173 78.26 -19.38 36.54
N TYR A 174 77.29 -18.92 37.34
CA TYR A 174 77.45 -17.72 38.15
C TYR A 174 77.95 -18.09 39.54
N LEU A 175 79.14 -17.61 39.91
CA LEU A 175 79.75 -17.82 41.22
C LEU A 175 79.30 -16.71 42.17
N SER A 176 78.33 -16.97 43.04
CA SER A 176 77.76 -15.90 43.89
C SER A 176 78.75 -15.37 44.93
N LYS A 177 79.70 -16.20 45.38
CA LYS A 177 80.79 -15.78 46.29
C LYS A 177 81.67 -14.68 45.68
N TYR A 178 81.95 -14.77 44.38
CA TYR A 178 82.81 -13.82 43.67
C TYR A 178 82.02 -12.77 42.88
N ASN A 179 80.71 -12.99 42.70
CA ASN A 179 79.84 -12.24 41.79
C ASN A 179 80.41 -12.21 40.36
N ARG A 180 80.82 -13.37 39.84
CA ARG A 180 81.46 -13.53 38.52
C ARG A 180 80.87 -14.70 37.74
N PHE A 181 80.92 -14.63 36.41
CA PHE A 181 80.73 -15.80 35.55
C PHE A 181 82.04 -16.56 35.35
N ALA A 182 81.95 -17.88 35.31
CA ALA A 182 83.05 -18.76 34.97
C ALA A 182 82.56 -19.91 34.10
N CYS A 183 83.44 -20.41 33.23
CA CYS A 183 83.18 -21.64 32.49
C CYS A 183 83.75 -22.82 33.27
N VAL A 184 82.96 -23.88 33.47
CA VAL A 184 83.39 -25.14 34.06
C VAL A 184 83.59 -26.16 32.95
N ALA A 185 84.81 -26.65 32.82
CA ALA A 185 85.15 -27.73 31.91
C ALA A 185 86.00 -28.77 32.65
N GLN A 186 85.60 -30.04 32.59
CA GLN A 186 86.31 -31.14 33.26
C GLN A 186 86.57 -30.91 34.76
N GLY A 187 85.65 -30.22 35.45
CA GLY A 187 85.76 -29.89 36.88
C GLY A 187 86.68 -28.71 37.20
N VAL A 188 87.27 -28.06 36.18
CA VAL A 188 88.12 -26.86 36.33
C VAL A 188 87.32 -25.63 35.94
N TYR A 189 87.44 -24.56 36.74
CA TYR A 189 86.80 -23.28 36.49
C TYR A 189 87.77 -22.36 35.72
N TYR A 190 87.31 -21.79 34.63
CA TYR A 190 88.03 -20.86 33.77
C TYR A 190 87.34 -19.49 33.82
N ASP A 191 88.13 -18.43 33.88
CA ASP A 191 87.64 -17.05 33.94
C ASP A 191 87.06 -16.55 32.61
N ASN A 192 87.37 -17.22 31.50
CA ASN A 192 86.92 -16.83 30.17
C ASN A 192 86.62 -18.03 29.26
N TRP A 193 85.77 -17.81 28.25
CA TRP A 193 85.39 -18.78 27.23
C TRP A 193 85.14 -18.09 25.88
N SER A 194 85.06 -18.86 24.81
CA SER A 194 84.79 -18.30 23.47
C SER A 194 83.41 -17.63 23.41
N GLY A 195 83.33 -16.39 22.94
CA GLY A 195 82.08 -15.62 22.85
C GLY A 195 81.65 -14.90 24.15
N ALA A 196 82.49 -14.89 25.19
CA ALA A 196 82.16 -14.24 26.47
C ALA A 196 82.28 -12.71 26.45
N ASP A 197 83.00 -12.14 25.49
CA ASP A 197 83.39 -10.72 25.43
C ASP A 197 82.23 -9.73 25.51
N PRO A 198 81.08 -9.94 24.83
CA PRO A 198 79.93 -9.05 24.92
C PRO A 198 79.28 -8.98 26.32
N PHE A 199 79.57 -9.94 27.20
CA PHE A 199 78.85 -10.13 28.46
C PHE A 199 79.64 -9.67 29.69
N GLY A 200 80.81 -9.05 29.52
CA GLY A 200 81.60 -8.62 30.68
C GLY A 200 83.03 -8.20 30.38
N PHE A 201 83.84 -8.20 31.42
CA PHE A 201 85.30 -8.12 31.33
C PHE A 201 85.94 -9.12 32.29
N ILE A 202 87.13 -9.59 31.94
CA ILE A 202 87.88 -10.57 32.75
C ILE A 202 88.45 -9.86 33.97
N ASP A 203 88.29 -10.48 35.14
CA ASP A 203 88.85 -10.04 36.42
C ASP A 203 89.36 -11.25 37.20
N ASN A 204 90.02 -11.01 38.32
CA ASN A 204 90.35 -12.05 39.27
C ASN A 204 89.09 -12.85 39.62
N ASN A 205 89.20 -14.18 39.59
CA ASN A 205 88.14 -15.11 39.97
C ASN A 205 86.93 -15.15 39.00
N GLY A 206 87.04 -14.61 37.79
CA GLY A 206 86.07 -14.80 36.72
C GLY A 206 85.70 -13.53 35.95
N ARG A 207 84.66 -13.62 35.11
CA ARG A 207 84.16 -12.51 34.30
C ARG A 207 83.13 -11.67 35.05
N VAL A 208 83.37 -10.37 35.14
CA VAL A 208 82.41 -9.40 35.70
C VAL A 208 81.26 -9.22 34.73
N PRO A 209 80.00 -9.44 35.13
CA PRO A 209 78.86 -9.21 34.27
C PRO A 209 78.77 -7.74 33.82
N MET A 210 78.42 -7.51 32.56
CA MET A 210 78.19 -6.16 32.03
C MET A 210 76.78 -5.64 32.37
N SER A 211 76.70 -4.34 32.67
CA SER A 211 75.42 -3.64 32.83
C SER A 211 74.70 -3.53 31.49
N GLY A 212 73.36 -3.55 31.50
CA GLY A 212 72.54 -3.48 30.28
C GLY A 212 72.35 -4.81 29.54
N LYS A 213 72.95 -5.90 30.02
CA LYS A 213 72.76 -7.27 29.50
C LYS A 213 71.80 -8.06 30.39
N LEU A 214 71.10 -9.04 29.79
CA LEU A 214 70.25 -9.98 30.53
C LEU A 214 70.96 -11.32 30.72
N TYR A 215 70.73 -11.94 31.86
CA TYR A 215 71.34 -13.23 32.24
C TYR A 215 70.22 -14.23 32.57
N VAL A 216 70.18 -15.37 31.90
CA VAL A 216 69.13 -16.37 32.10
C VAL A 216 69.72 -17.61 32.75
N ASP A 217 69.22 -17.96 33.93
CA ASP A 217 69.57 -19.21 34.61
C ASP A 217 68.75 -20.36 34.03
N LYS A 218 69.39 -21.25 33.27
CA LYS A 218 68.74 -22.41 32.65
C LYS A 218 68.22 -23.42 33.68
N SER A 219 68.77 -23.45 34.89
CA SER A 219 68.31 -24.40 35.93
C SER A 219 66.99 -23.98 36.58
N THR A 220 66.77 -22.67 36.74
CA THR A 220 65.59 -22.11 37.39
C THR A 220 64.63 -21.40 36.42
N ASN A 221 65.03 -21.23 35.16
CA ASN A 221 64.37 -20.41 34.15
C ASN A 221 64.08 -18.97 34.63
N LYS A 222 64.92 -18.44 35.51
CA LYS A 222 64.82 -17.07 36.01
C LYS A 222 65.73 -16.15 35.22
N THR A 223 65.20 -14.96 34.90
CA THR A 223 65.96 -13.90 34.26
C THR A 223 66.51 -12.93 35.30
N TYR A 224 67.79 -12.63 35.19
CA TYR A 224 68.53 -11.75 36.06
C TYR A 224 69.11 -10.56 35.27
N ARG A 225 69.30 -9.45 35.97
CA ARG A 225 70.06 -8.28 35.49
C ARG A 225 71.24 -8.00 36.42
N TRP A 226 72.32 -7.44 35.88
CA TRP A 226 73.44 -6.98 36.71
C TRP A 226 73.07 -5.70 37.46
N SER A 227 73.22 -5.68 38.79
CA SER A 227 72.95 -4.50 39.63
C SER A 227 74.12 -3.53 39.73
N GLY A 228 75.29 -3.90 39.19
CA GLY A 228 76.58 -3.25 39.46
C GLY A 228 77.45 -4.04 40.44
N SER A 229 76.86 -4.91 41.26
CA SER A 229 77.58 -5.71 42.27
C SER A 229 77.20 -7.19 42.31
N THR A 230 75.95 -7.53 41.99
CA THR A 230 75.45 -8.91 41.91
C THR A 230 74.39 -9.02 40.82
N ILE A 231 74.06 -10.22 40.37
CA ILE A 231 72.86 -10.43 39.55
C ILE A 231 71.61 -10.35 40.46
N VAL A 232 70.54 -9.72 39.96
CA VAL A 232 69.26 -9.55 40.65
C VAL A 232 68.15 -10.08 39.75
N CYS A 233 67.26 -10.91 40.32
CA CYS A 233 66.14 -11.49 39.58
C CYS A 233 65.17 -10.38 39.13
N THR A 234 64.88 -10.34 37.83
CA THR A 234 63.99 -9.34 37.21
C THR A 234 62.54 -9.83 37.18
N GLY A 235 62.30 -11.14 37.29
CA GLY A 235 60.95 -11.74 37.33
C GLY A 235 60.54 -12.18 38.73
N ASN A 236 59.52 -11.54 39.31
CA ASN A 236 58.65 -12.23 40.27
C ASN A 236 57.62 -13.03 39.46
N PRO A 237 57.35 -14.31 39.77
CA PRO A 237 56.26 -15.02 39.13
C PRO A 237 54.95 -14.28 39.43
N ILE A 238 54.22 -13.90 38.38
CA ILE A 238 52.89 -13.32 38.53
C ILE A 238 52.01 -14.38 39.19
N ALA A 239 51.42 -14.06 40.35
CA ALA A 239 50.48 -14.95 41.00
C ALA A 239 49.30 -15.23 40.05
N VAL A 240 48.98 -16.49 39.80
CA VAL A 240 47.86 -16.89 38.92
C VAL A 240 46.65 -17.21 39.77
N GLY A 241 45.48 -16.62 39.46
CA GLY A 241 44.29 -16.74 40.28
C GLY A 241 43.07 -15.99 39.74
N TYR A 242 41.99 -15.99 40.51
CA TYR A 242 40.71 -15.35 40.18
C TYR A 242 40.43 -14.09 40.99
N THR A 243 41.43 -13.58 41.72
CA THR A 243 41.32 -12.38 42.56
C THR A 243 42.07 -11.21 41.94
N GLU A 244 41.66 -10.00 42.28
CA GLU A 244 42.34 -8.77 41.84
C GLU A 244 43.84 -8.81 42.18
N GLY A 245 44.68 -8.41 41.21
CA GLY A 245 46.15 -8.48 41.33
C GLY A 245 46.78 -9.82 40.93
N THR A 246 46.00 -10.81 40.50
CA THR A 246 46.50 -12.10 39.97
C THR A 246 46.21 -12.26 38.47
N ALA A 247 47.09 -12.93 37.73
CA ALA A 247 46.87 -13.25 36.31
C ALA A 247 45.83 -14.37 36.18
N TYR A 248 44.91 -14.23 35.22
CA TYR A 248 43.87 -15.23 34.99
C TYR A 248 44.46 -16.56 34.49
N PRO A 249 44.03 -17.73 35.01
CA PRO A 249 44.57 -19.02 34.59
C PRO A 249 44.32 -19.32 33.10
N GLY A 250 45.37 -19.69 32.36
CA GLY A 250 45.30 -19.94 30.92
C GLY A 250 44.34 -21.09 30.55
N ASN A 251 44.32 -22.17 31.34
CA ASN A 251 43.40 -23.30 31.14
C ASN A 251 41.92 -22.89 31.28
N ALA A 252 41.61 -22.01 32.22
CA ALA A 252 40.26 -21.45 32.38
C ALA A 252 39.90 -20.52 31.21
N GLY A 253 40.89 -19.82 30.64
CA GLY A 253 40.71 -19.00 29.44
C GLY A 253 40.38 -19.85 28.22
N THR A 254 41.07 -20.97 28.05
CA THR A 254 40.78 -21.94 26.99
C THR A 254 39.37 -22.52 27.13
N GLN A 255 38.96 -22.91 28.35
CA GLN A 255 37.60 -23.41 28.60
C GLN A 255 36.54 -22.36 28.29
N LEU A 256 36.73 -21.12 28.76
CA LEU A 256 35.80 -20.02 28.48
C LEU A 256 35.66 -19.77 26.97
N SER A 257 36.76 -19.84 26.22
CA SER A 257 36.73 -19.69 24.76
C SER A 257 35.89 -20.79 24.09
N GLN A 258 36.05 -22.04 24.54
CA GLN A 258 35.25 -23.18 24.04
C GLN A 258 33.77 -23.04 24.41
N ASP A 259 33.46 -22.60 25.63
CA ASP A 259 32.10 -22.40 26.10
C ASP A 259 31.40 -21.28 25.31
N VAL A 260 32.12 -20.17 25.05
CA VAL A 260 31.62 -19.06 24.21
C VAL A 260 31.37 -19.53 22.79
N GLN A 261 32.30 -20.27 22.16
CA GLN A 261 32.11 -20.82 20.81
C GLN A 261 30.89 -21.75 20.76
N THR A 262 30.73 -22.62 21.75
CA THR A 262 29.58 -23.53 21.85
C THR A 262 28.27 -22.77 22.04
N ALA A 263 28.26 -21.72 22.85
CA ALA A 263 27.09 -20.87 23.05
C ALA A 263 26.72 -20.11 21.78
N THR A 264 27.71 -19.57 21.04
CA THR A 264 27.49 -18.89 19.76
C THR A 264 26.95 -19.84 18.69
N GLN A 265 27.47 -21.07 18.62
CA GLN A 265 26.97 -22.11 17.72
C GLN A 265 25.50 -22.42 18.01
N LYS A 266 25.15 -22.73 19.27
CA LYS A 266 23.77 -23.01 19.68
C LYS A 266 22.81 -21.84 19.43
N ALA A 267 23.26 -20.61 19.65
CA ALA A 267 22.46 -19.42 19.37
C ALA A 267 22.18 -19.26 17.87
N THR A 268 23.16 -19.59 17.02
CA THR A 268 23.02 -19.54 15.56
C THR A 268 22.03 -20.60 15.07
N GLU A 269 22.15 -21.83 15.55
CA GLU A 269 21.24 -22.94 15.22
C GLU A 269 19.80 -22.63 15.65
N ALA A 270 19.62 -22.10 16.87
CA ALA A 270 18.31 -21.69 17.36
C ALA A 270 17.69 -20.57 16.52
N LYS A 271 18.51 -19.61 16.06
CA LYS A 271 18.06 -18.53 15.16
C LYS A 271 17.61 -19.10 13.80
N THR A 272 18.40 -19.97 13.19
CA THR A 272 18.05 -20.62 11.92
C THR A 272 16.77 -21.44 12.02
N ALA A 273 16.57 -22.18 13.12
CA ALA A 273 15.34 -22.91 13.37
C ALA A 273 14.12 -21.98 13.51
N ALA A 274 14.28 -20.85 14.21
CA ALA A 274 13.24 -19.84 14.35
C ALA A 274 12.87 -19.18 13.00
N ASP A 275 13.86 -18.84 12.17
CA ASP A 275 13.64 -18.26 10.84
C ASP A 275 12.94 -19.24 9.90
N THR A 276 13.30 -20.53 9.98
CA THR A 276 12.62 -21.60 9.24
C THR A 276 11.17 -21.72 9.67
N ALA A 277 10.90 -21.79 10.99
CA ALA A 277 9.54 -21.87 11.52
C ALA A 277 8.68 -20.65 11.11
N LYS A 278 9.26 -19.44 11.09
CA LYS A 278 8.58 -18.23 10.62
C LYS A 278 8.21 -18.32 9.14
N THR A 279 9.10 -18.86 8.32
CA THR A 279 8.87 -19.04 6.87
C THR A 279 7.77 -20.07 6.63
N THR A 280 7.81 -21.21 7.33
CA THR A 280 6.76 -22.23 7.26
C THR A 280 5.40 -21.69 7.71
N ALA A 281 5.35 -20.92 8.79
CA ALA A 281 4.12 -20.30 9.27
C ALA A 281 3.53 -19.31 8.24
N SER A 282 4.40 -18.52 7.59
CA SER A 282 3.98 -17.58 6.54
C SER A 282 3.43 -18.31 5.31
N ALA A 283 4.05 -19.42 4.90
CA ALA A 283 3.56 -20.26 3.81
C ALA A 283 2.19 -20.89 4.13
N ALA A 284 2.03 -21.41 5.35
CA ALA A 284 0.76 -21.97 5.82
C ALA A 284 -0.36 -20.90 5.83
N GLN A 285 -0.04 -19.67 6.22
CA GLN A 285 -0.99 -18.55 6.18
C GLN A 285 -1.44 -18.23 4.74
N THR A 286 -0.51 -18.23 3.78
CA THR A 286 -0.84 -18.03 2.37
C THR A 286 -1.75 -19.13 1.84
N THR A 287 -1.45 -20.41 2.16
CA THR A 287 -2.32 -21.54 1.79
C THR A 287 -3.72 -21.40 2.38
N ALA A 288 -3.83 -21.00 3.65
CA ALA A 288 -5.12 -20.76 4.30
C ALA A 288 -5.91 -19.62 3.63
N ASN A 289 -5.23 -18.53 3.27
CA ASN A 289 -5.85 -17.41 2.56
C ASN A 289 -6.38 -17.83 1.18
N THR A 290 -5.61 -18.62 0.42
CA THR A 290 -6.05 -19.16 -0.87
C THR A 290 -7.27 -20.08 -0.71
N ALA A 291 -7.25 -20.97 0.29
CA ALA A 291 -8.39 -21.84 0.58
C ALA A 291 -9.65 -21.03 0.92
N LYS A 292 -9.51 -19.94 1.67
CA LYS A 292 -10.61 -19.02 1.97
C LYS A 292 -11.18 -18.38 0.71
N THR A 293 -10.33 -17.81 -0.16
CA THR A 293 -10.79 -17.21 -1.43
C THR A 293 -11.52 -18.20 -2.33
N ASN A 294 -11.04 -19.46 -2.38
CA ASN A 294 -11.71 -20.52 -3.13
C ASN A 294 -13.08 -20.85 -2.54
N ALA A 295 -13.20 -20.90 -1.20
CA ALA A 295 -14.46 -21.12 -0.52
C ALA A 295 -15.45 -19.97 -0.77
N ASP A 296 -14.99 -18.72 -0.69
CA ASP A 296 -15.79 -17.53 -0.98
C ASP A 296 -16.29 -17.54 -2.43
N SER A 297 -15.42 -17.89 -3.38
CA SER A 297 -15.79 -18.03 -4.80
C SER A 297 -16.82 -19.14 -5.04
N ALA A 298 -16.68 -20.27 -4.35
CA ALA A 298 -17.64 -21.36 -4.42
C ALA A 298 -19.01 -20.96 -3.83
N LEU A 299 -19.02 -20.19 -2.74
CA LEU A 299 -20.23 -19.65 -2.14
C LEU A 299 -20.96 -18.68 -3.07
N THR A 300 -20.22 -17.80 -3.76
CA THR A 300 -20.79 -16.90 -4.78
C THR A 300 -21.45 -17.70 -5.90
N LYS A 301 -20.76 -18.69 -6.48
CA LYS A 301 -21.31 -19.56 -7.52
C LYS A 301 -22.56 -20.32 -7.06
N ALA A 302 -22.56 -20.82 -5.82
CA ALA A 302 -23.73 -21.49 -5.25
C ALA A 302 -24.92 -20.53 -5.11
N THR A 303 -24.67 -19.27 -4.73
CA THR A 303 -25.69 -18.23 -4.59
C THR A 303 -26.25 -17.81 -5.94
N GLU A 304 -25.39 -17.65 -6.95
CA GLU A 304 -25.79 -17.39 -8.34
C GLU A 304 -26.63 -18.54 -8.90
N ALA A 305 -26.19 -19.78 -8.72
CA ALA A 305 -26.93 -20.96 -9.16
C ALA A 305 -28.29 -21.08 -8.45
N LYS A 306 -28.35 -20.77 -7.15
CA LYS A 306 -29.61 -20.70 -6.39
C LYS A 306 -30.55 -19.63 -6.96
N THR A 307 -30.03 -18.43 -7.21
CA THR A 307 -30.81 -17.32 -7.78
C THR A 307 -31.30 -17.66 -9.19
N ALA A 308 -30.47 -18.29 -10.02
CA ALA A 308 -30.84 -18.76 -11.35
C ALA A 308 -31.89 -19.87 -11.30
N ALA A 309 -31.81 -20.78 -10.31
CA ALA A 309 -32.83 -21.81 -10.10
C ALA A 309 -34.16 -21.20 -9.63
N GLU A 310 -34.13 -20.24 -8.70
CA GLU A 310 -35.31 -19.48 -8.26
C GLU A 310 -35.94 -18.71 -9.44
N ALA A 311 -35.10 -18.08 -10.30
CA ALA A 311 -35.54 -17.41 -11.52
C ALA A 311 -36.09 -18.39 -12.57
N ALA A 312 -35.53 -19.59 -12.69
CA ALA A 312 -36.02 -20.63 -13.58
C ALA A 312 -37.35 -21.22 -13.10
N VAL A 313 -37.55 -21.38 -11.79
CA VAL A 313 -38.85 -21.77 -11.21
C VAL A 313 -39.90 -20.70 -11.52
N LEU A 314 -39.56 -19.42 -11.30
CA LEU A 314 -40.40 -18.28 -11.71
C LEU A 314 -40.66 -18.29 -13.22
N ALA A 315 -39.64 -18.53 -14.05
CA ALA A 315 -39.78 -18.57 -15.50
C ALA A 315 -40.60 -19.77 -15.99
N THR A 316 -40.58 -20.91 -15.29
CA THR A 316 -41.40 -22.09 -15.58
C THR A 316 -42.87 -21.85 -15.22
N GLU A 317 -43.13 -21.05 -14.18
CA GLU A 317 -44.45 -20.45 -13.93
C GLU A 317 -44.82 -19.37 -14.98
N PHE A 318 -43.85 -18.87 -15.76
CA PHE A 318 -43.97 -17.74 -16.70
C PHE A 318 -43.72 -18.09 -18.18
N ILE A 319 -43.79 -19.37 -18.58
CA ILE A 319 -43.50 -19.86 -19.95
C ILE A 319 -44.42 -19.30 -21.07
N LEU A 320 -45.35 -18.37 -20.79
CA LEU A 320 -46.17 -17.74 -21.83
C LEU A 320 -45.61 -16.46 -22.44
N PHE A 321 -44.38 -16.02 -22.11
CA PHE A 321 -43.99 -14.65 -22.45
C PHE A 321 -42.56 -14.46 -22.96
N ASN A 322 -42.25 -14.77 -24.23
CA ASN A 322 -41.00 -14.29 -24.86
C ASN A 322 -41.07 -14.14 -26.40
N GLY A 323 -40.64 -12.98 -26.90
CA GLY A 323 -40.39 -12.67 -28.32
C GLY A 323 -39.49 -11.43 -28.49
N VAL A 324 -38.44 -11.58 -29.31
CA VAL A 324 -37.17 -10.82 -29.44
C VAL A 324 -37.28 -9.39 -30.01
N TRP A 325 -36.36 -8.49 -29.61
CA TRP A 325 -36.13 -7.13 -30.14
C TRP A 325 -35.29 -7.13 -31.42
N ASN A 326 -35.75 -6.45 -32.48
CA ASN A 326 -34.91 -5.93 -33.56
C ASN A 326 -35.34 -4.48 -33.88
N ASN A 327 -34.37 -3.56 -33.90
CA ASN A 327 -34.53 -2.16 -34.31
C ASN A 327 -35.10 -2.05 -35.73
N ILE A 328 -35.92 -1.04 -36.03
CA ILE A 328 -35.87 -0.25 -37.28
C ILE A 328 -36.67 1.06 -37.11
N VAL A 329 -35.98 2.17 -37.40
CA VAL A 329 -36.52 3.49 -37.71
C VAL A 329 -37.11 3.45 -39.13
N ASN A 330 -38.31 4.02 -39.30
CA ASN A 330 -39.05 4.23 -40.55
C ASN A 330 -39.62 2.97 -41.24
N GLY A 331 -40.93 2.80 -41.07
CA GLY A 331 -41.87 2.24 -42.05
C GLY A 331 -41.51 0.90 -42.71
N ILE A 332 -41.96 -0.22 -42.12
CA ILE A 332 -42.59 -1.41 -42.74
C ILE A 332 -42.85 -2.44 -41.62
N LYS A 333 -44.03 -3.07 -41.64
CA LYS A 333 -44.58 -3.96 -40.59
C LYS A 333 -43.75 -5.23 -40.34
N LEU A 334 -43.68 -5.70 -39.09
CA LEU A 334 -43.56 -7.13 -38.76
C LEU A 334 -44.47 -7.50 -37.58
N GLN A 335 -45.35 -8.47 -37.84
CA GLN A 335 -46.36 -9.01 -36.94
C GLN A 335 -45.75 -10.18 -36.15
N THR A 336 -45.89 -10.19 -34.82
CA THR A 336 -45.89 -11.43 -34.04
C THR A 336 -46.93 -11.32 -32.91
N ALA A 337 -47.80 -12.32 -32.83
CA ALA A 337 -48.84 -12.43 -31.84
C ALA A 337 -48.23 -12.89 -30.50
N GLY A 338 -48.51 -12.15 -29.41
CA GLY A 338 -48.23 -12.59 -28.03
C GLY A 338 -47.17 -11.81 -27.23
N GLY A 339 -47.12 -10.47 -27.35
CA GLY A 339 -46.15 -9.58 -26.66
C GLY A 339 -46.74 -8.80 -25.46
N SER A 340 -45.97 -8.56 -24.39
CA SER A 340 -46.39 -8.00 -23.09
C SER A 340 -46.37 -6.50 -23.25
N PRO A 341 -47.26 -5.76 -22.59
CA PRO A 341 -47.37 -4.33 -22.80
C PRO A 341 -46.07 -3.65 -22.36
N GLN A 342 -45.34 -3.06 -23.31
CA GLN A 342 -44.19 -2.21 -23.03
C GLN A 342 -44.67 -0.79 -22.82
N ILE A 343 -44.23 -0.15 -21.72
CA ILE A 343 -44.62 1.21 -21.35
C ILE A 343 -43.51 2.17 -21.78
N PHE A 344 -43.86 3.17 -22.59
CA PHE A 344 -42.96 4.21 -23.07
C PHE A 344 -43.39 5.57 -22.49
N PHE A 345 -42.43 6.42 -22.14
CA PHE A 345 -42.70 7.81 -21.79
C PHE A 345 -42.46 8.70 -23.01
N LEU A 346 -43.46 9.50 -23.40
CA LEU A 346 -43.35 10.50 -24.45
C LEU A 346 -43.01 11.85 -23.81
N PRO A 347 -41.78 12.39 -23.96
CA PRO A 347 -41.37 13.61 -23.27
C PRO A 347 -42.11 14.86 -23.74
N GLU A 348 -42.45 14.92 -25.03
CA GLU A 348 -43.17 16.05 -25.64
C GLU A 348 -44.63 16.11 -25.17
N GLU A 349 -45.29 14.95 -25.10
CA GLU A 349 -46.70 14.81 -24.72
C GLU A 349 -46.91 14.60 -23.21
N LYS A 350 -45.83 14.36 -22.45
CA LYS A 350 -45.83 14.23 -20.99
C LYS A 350 -46.67 13.07 -20.46
N VAL A 351 -46.80 12.01 -21.23
CA VAL A 351 -47.64 10.84 -20.92
C VAL A 351 -46.87 9.52 -21.05
N PHE A 352 -47.28 8.53 -20.27
CA PHE A 352 -46.97 7.13 -20.53
C PHE A 352 -47.96 6.54 -21.53
N VAL A 353 -47.43 5.78 -22.49
CA VAL A 353 -48.19 5.04 -23.50
C VAL A 353 -47.76 3.58 -23.46
N ALA A 354 -48.70 2.65 -23.64
CA ALA A 354 -48.41 1.23 -23.70
C ALA A 354 -48.55 0.72 -25.14
N SER A 355 -47.55 -0.02 -25.63
CA SER A 355 -47.62 -0.70 -26.93
C SER A 355 -47.76 -2.20 -26.74
N LEU A 356 -48.72 -2.79 -27.46
CA LEU A 356 -48.94 -4.24 -27.55
C LEU A 356 -48.88 -4.64 -29.02
N GLY A 357 -47.75 -5.22 -29.43
CA GLY A 357 -47.66 -5.97 -30.69
C GLY A 357 -48.24 -5.28 -31.93
N GLY A 358 -48.01 -3.97 -32.10
CA GLY A 358 -48.42 -3.22 -33.30
C GLY A 358 -49.71 -2.40 -33.19
N PHE A 359 -50.31 -2.24 -32.01
CA PHE A 359 -51.37 -1.26 -31.74
C PHE A 359 -50.94 -0.25 -30.67
N ASP A 360 -51.07 1.04 -30.98
CA ASP A 360 -50.99 2.12 -29.99
C ASP A 360 -52.30 2.15 -29.21
N PHE A 361 -52.30 1.65 -27.97
CA PHE A 361 -53.48 1.75 -27.13
C PHE A 361 -53.51 3.12 -26.44
N ALA A 362 -54.54 3.89 -26.79
CA ALA A 362 -55.02 4.98 -25.97
C ALA A 362 -55.88 4.42 -24.80
N ASP A 363 -55.50 4.80 -23.59
CA ASP A 363 -56.34 5.08 -22.41
C ASP A 363 -56.78 3.95 -21.46
N ASN A 364 -56.97 2.70 -21.89
CA ASN A 364 -57.72 1.75 -21.05
C ASN A 364 -57.22 0.31 -20.94
N TRP A 365 -55.92 0.10 -20.72
CA TRP A 365 -55.42 -1.19 -20.20
C TRP A 365 -55.66 -1.28 -18.68
N ASP A 366 -56.32 -2.33 -18.19
CA ASP A 366 -56.67 -2.52 -16.76
C ASP A 366 -55.44 -2.50 -15.83
N GLY A 367 -54.25 -2.85 -16.34
CA GLY A 367 -52.99 -2.77 -15.61
C GLY A 367 -52.37 -1.36 -15.59
N ALA A 368 -52.81 -0.42 -16.42
CA ALA A 368 -52.18 0.89 -16.58
C ALA A 368 -52.49 1.88 -15.44
N ALA A 369 -53.53 1.60 -14.64
CA ALA A 369 -53.97 2.47 -13.53
C ALA A 369 -52.91 2.65 -12.45
N CYS A 370 -51.96 1.71 -12.29
CA CYS A 370 -50.89 1.81 -11.30
C CYS A 370 -49.74 2.74 -11.72
N TYR A 371 -49.67 3.14 -13.00
CA TYR A 371 -48.56 3.94 -13.54
C TYR A 371 -48.88 5.44 -13.68
N GLY A 372 -50.15 5.83 -13.83
CA GLY A 372 -50.51 7.24 -13.93
C GLY A 372 -52.01 7.57 -14.04
N ILE A 373 -52.30 8.87 -14.01
CA ILE A 373 -53.63 9.48 -14.11
C ILE A 373 -54.01 9.62 -15.60
N PRO A 374 -55.18 9.13 -16.05
CA PRO A 374 -55.58 9.19 -17.45
C PRO A 374 -55.84 10.61 -17.95
N GLN A 375 -55.46 10.89 -19.19
CA GLN A 375 -55.68 12.17 -19.87
C GLN A 375 -56.75 12.03 -20.96
N ARG A 376 -57.34 13.15 -21.38
CA ARG A 376 -58.45 13.19 -22.35
C ARG A 376 -58.04 12.92 -23.81
N ASN A 377 -56.73 12.92 -24.09
CA ASN A 377 -56.15 12.93 -25.44
C ASN A 377 -55.32 11.68 -25.77
N GLY A 378 -55.35 10.61 -24.96
CA GLY A 378 -54.40 9.51 -25.09
C GLY A 378 -53.33 9.53 -23.99
N GLY A 379 -53.17 8.43 -23.26
CA GLY A 379 -52.06 8.17 -22.32
C GLY A 379 -52.32 8.55 -20.86
N ARG A 380 -51.32 8.30 -20.00
CA ARG A 380 -51.39 8.54 -18.55
C ARG A 380 -50.27 9.43 -18.04
N THR A 381 -50.61 10.53 -17.40
CA THR A 381 -49.62 11.37 -16.69
C THR A 381 -49.11 10.66 -15.43
N PRO A 382 -47.80 10.63 -15.15
CA PRO A 382 -47.26 10.00 -13.95
C PRO A 382 -47.88 10.55 -12.66
N TYR A 383 -48.03 9.70 -11.64
CA TYR A 383 -48.52 10.14 -10.33
C TYR A 383 -47.50 11.07 -9.66
N PRO A 384 -47.96 12.19 -9.08
CA PRO A 384 -47.14 12.99 -8.19
C PRO A 384 -46.62 12.14 -7.02
N ASN A 385 -45.35 12.33 -6.64
CA ASN A 385 -44.68 11.63 -5.54
C ASN A 385 -44.49 10.11 -5.69
N ARG A 386 -44.59 9.55 -6.90
CA ARG A 386 -44.11 8.19 -7.18
C ARG A 386 -42.72 8.19 -7.82
N ILE A 387 -41.96 7.14 -7.54
CA ILE A 387 -40.65 6.89 -8.13
C ILE A 387 -40.85 5.88 -9.26
N TYR A 388 -40.25 6.18 -10.40
CA TYR A 388 -40.26 5.36 -11.60
C TYR A 388 -38.85 4.82 -11.82
N VAL A 389 -38.72 3.53 -12.08
CA VAL A 389 -37.42 2.88 -12.32
C VAL A 389 -37.40 2.46 -13.78
N ASP A 390 -36.40 2.92 -14.52
CA ASP A 390 -36.10 2.39 -15.84
C ASP A 390 -35.37 1.06 -15.66
N THR A 391 -36.02 -0.03 -16.07
CA THR A 391 -35.48 -1.38 -15.95
C THR A 391 -34.37 -1.68 -16.95
N SER A 392 -34.20 -0.86 -17.99
CA SER A 392 -33.15 -1.03 -19.01
C SER A 392 -31.83 -0.35 -18.63
N THR A 393 -31.91 0.81 -17.96
CA THR A 393 -30.74 1.59 -17.52
C THR A 393 -30.49 1.52 -16.02
N GLY A 394 -31.46 1.04 -15.23
CA GLY A 394 -31.43 1.06 -13.77
C GLY A 394 -31.61 2.47 -13.16
N LEU A 395 -31.85 3.49 -13.98
CA LEU A 395 -32.01 4.86 -13.54
C LEU A 395 -33.37 5.08 -12.89
N THR A 396 -33.41 5.92 -11.86
CA THR A 396 -34.63 6.25 -11.15
C THR A 396 -35.08 7.67 -11.49
N TYR A 397 -36.39 7.87 -11.62
CA TYR A 397 -37.01 9.12 -12.07
C TYR A 397 -38.13 9.51 -11.11
N ARG A 398 -38.38 10.81 -10.99
CA ARG A 398 -39.53 11.35 -10.24
C ARG A 398 -40.31 12.32 -11.11
N TRP A 399 -41.64 12.27 -10.98
CA TRP A 399 -42.53 13.24 -11.60
C TRP A 399 -42.58 14.53 -10.79
N GLU A 400 -41.94 15.58 -11.31
CA GLU A 400 -41.96 16.94 -10.73
C GLU A 400 -42.08 17.97 -11.85
N LYS A 401 -42.77 19.08 -11.60
CA LYS A 401 -42.88 20.22 -12.55
C LYS A 401 -43.33 19.84 -13.97
N ASN A 402 -44.24 18.87 -14.11
CA ASN A 402 -44.74 18.38 -15.38
C ASN A 402 -43.66 17.79 -16.31
N CYS A 403 -42.62 17.16 -15.75
CA CYS A 403 -41.67 16.33 -16.48
C CYS A 403 -41.15 15.17 -15.59
N LEU A 404 -40.67 14.10 -16.22
CA LEU A 404 -39.88 13.09 -15.52
C LEU A 404 -38.45 13.61 -15.42
N LEU A 405 -38.06 13.95 -14.20
CA LEU A 405 -36.69 14.33 -13.91
C LEU A 405 -35.93 13.07 -13.52
N PRO A 406 -34.79 12.74 -14.17
CA PRO A 406 -33.90 11.73 -13.62
C PRO A 406 -33.52 12.17 -12.22
N LEU A 407 -33.55 11.23 -11.28
CA LEU A 407 -32.84 11.36 -10.03
C LEU A 407 -31.34 11.21 -10.37
N THR A 408 -30.81 12.15 -11.15
CA THR A 408 -29.37 12.36 -11.24
C THR A 408 -28.89 12.57 -9.82
N PHE A 409 -27.88 11.79 -9.44
CA PHE A 409 -27.28 11.79 -8.11
C PHE A 409 -27.34 13.18 -7.53
N SER A 410 -28.19 13.34 -6.51
CA SER A 410 -28.34 14.62 -5.86
C SER A 410 -26.94 15.09 -5.50
N HIS A 411 -26.57 16.31 -5.90
CA HIS A 411 -25.29 16.92 -5.51
C HIS A 411 -25.16 17.02 -3.97
N SER A 412 -26.20 16.67 -3.22
CA SER A 412 -26.18 16.46 -1.77
C SER A 412 -25.55 15.13 -1.39
N LEU A 413 -24.58 15.20 -0.49
CA LEU A 413 -24.01 14.06 0.21
C LEU A 413 -25.12 13.25 0.91
N SER A 414 -25.19 11.94 0.69
CA SER A 414 -26.17 11.07 1.33
C SER A 414 -25.61 9.69 1.65
N CYS A 415 -26.13 9.07 2.71
CA CYS A 415 -25.75 7.72 3.13
C CYS A 415 -26.86 6.73 2.80
N GLN A 416 -26.50 5.53 2.34
CA GLN A 416 -27.44 4.44 2.10
C GLN A 416 -26.87 3.12 2.62
N SER A 417 -27.68 2.36 3.35
CA SER A 417 -27.36 0.98 3.71
C SER A 417 -27.75 0.02 2.57
N ARG A 418 -26.83 -0.82 2.12
CA ARG A 418 -27.08 -1.94 1.18
C ARG A 418 -26.32 -3.17 1.66
N ASP A 419 -26.98 -4.33 1.73
CA ASP A 419 -26.34 -5.62 2.05
C ASP A 419 -25.44 -5.59 3.30
N ARG A 420 -25.95 -5.04 4.40
CA ARG A 420 -25.25 -4.80 5.69
C ARG A 420 -24.09 -3.81 5.66
N ASN A 421 -23.73 -3.28 4.49
CA ASN A 421 -22.71 -2.27 4.31
C ASN A 421 -23.30 -0.86 4.22
N LEU A 422 -22.47 0.15 4.49
CA LEU A 422 -22.81 1.56 4.35
C LEU A 422 -22.11 2.14 3.13
N TYR A 423 -22.88 2.81 2.28
CA TYR A 423 -22.38 3.54 1.11
C TYR A 423 -22.66 5.02 1.26
N ILE A 424 -21.74 5.85 0.78
CA ILE A 424 -21.88 7.30 0.77
C ILE A 424 -21.81 7.83 -0.67
N PHE A 425 -22.89 8.48 -1.10
CA PHE A 425 -23.02 9.04 -2.44
C PHE A 425 -22.67 10.53 -2.45
N GLY A 426 -22.01 10.97 -3.53
CA GLY A 426 -21.59 12.36 -3.70
C GLY A 426 -20.30 12.74 -2.95
N ALA A 427 -19.55 11.75 -2.44
CA ALA A 427 -18.29 11.95 -1.72
C ALA A 427 -17.10 12.28 -2.64
N GLN A 428 -17.11 11.79 -3.89
CA GLN A 428 -15.98 11.88 -4.83
C GLN A 428 -15.46 13.30 -5.02
N LYS A 429 -16.37 14.26 -5.28
CA LYS A 429 -16.00 15.69 -5.41
C LYS A 429 -15.25 16.29 -4.21
N TYR A 430 -15.49 15.77 -3.00
CA TYR A 430 -14.80 16.23 -1.79
C TYR A 430 -13.45 15.54 -1.63
N LEU A 431 -13.36 14.26 -1.97
CA LEU A 431 -12.11 13.50 -1.98
C LEU A 431 -11.13 14.04 -3.03
N ASP A 432 -11.63 14.40 -4.21
CA ASP A 432 -10.84 15.02 -5.29
C ASP A 432 -10.33 16.41 -4.90
N ALA A 433 -11.11 17.15 -4.10
CA ALA A 433 -10.69 18.42 -3.52
C ALA A 433 -9.69 18.28 -2.34
N GLY A 434 -9.22 17.06 -2.05
CA GLY A 434 -8.27 16.78 -0.96
C GLY A 434 -8.87 16.89 0.45
N LEU A 435 -10.20 16.88 0.58
CA LEU A 435 -10.89 16.93 1.86
C LEU A 435 -10.99 15.55 2.49
N VAL A 436 -11.06 15.53 3.81
CA VAL A 436 -10.93 14.34 4.63
C VAL A 436 -12.27 14.03 5.30
N PRO A 437 -12.69 12.75 5.38
CA PRO A 437 -13.95 12.39 6.06
C PRO A 437 -13.85 12.52 7.58
N TYR A 438 -14.91 13.04 8.17
CA TYR A 438 -15.14 13.13 9.61
C TYR A 438 -16.45 12.43 9.95
N ILE A 439 -16.45 11.68 11.04
CA ILE A 439 -17.64 11.04 11.57
C ILE A 439 -18.13 11.78 12.81
N PHE A 440 -19.44 12.01 12.85
CA PHE A 440 -20.16 12.72 13.90
C PHE A 440 -21.18 11.79 14.54
N ARG A 441 -21.44 12.03 15.83
CA ARG A 441 -22.53 11.39 16.57
C ARG A 441 -23.39 12.45 17.25
N LEU A 442 -24.70 12.22 17.29
CA LEU A 442 -25.63 13.12 17.98
C LEU A 442 -25.68 12.77 19.47
N THR A 443 -24.90 13.50 20.27
CA THR A 443 -24.79 13.27 21.72
C THR A 443 -25.09 14.54 22.51
N ARG A 444 -25.42 14.34 23.80
CA ARG A 444 -25.39 15.41 24.80
C ARG A 444 -24.06 15.27 25.54
N LYS A 445 -23.10 16.14 25.22
CA LYS A 445 -21.72 16.11 25.75
C LYS A 445 -21.22 17.54 25.92
N ARG A 446 -20.31 17.75 26.87
CA ARG A 446 -19.52 18.98 26.96
C ARG A 446 -18.43 18.99 25.89
N ASN A 447 -18.32 20.05 25.12
CA ASN A 447 -17.15 20.25 24.26
C ASN A 447 -15.99 20.71 25.14
N PHE A 448 -14.77 20.36 24.79
CA PHE A 448 -13.61 21.04 25.36
C PHE A 448 -13.67 22.51 24.90
N TYR A 449 -13.36 23.48 25.75
CA TYR A 449 -13.27 24.88 25.34
C TYR A 449 -11.79 25.22 25.11
N ASP A 450 -11.52 26.01 24.06
CA ASP A 450 -10.19 26.49 23.71
C ASP A 450 -9.86 27.71 24.58
N GLY A 451 -9.43 27.44 25.81
CA GLY A 451 -8.99 28.44 26.79
C GLY A 451 -7.73 27.98 27.51
N PRO A 452 -7.04 28.87 28.26
CA PRO A 452 -5.75 28.59 28.90
C PRO A 452 -5.77 27.44 29.93
N HIS A 453 -6.95 26.93 30.29
CA HIS A 453 -7.14 25.74 31.10
C HIS A 453 -8.23 24.84 30.49
N PRO A 454 -8.17 23.51 30.69
CA PRO A 454 -9.15 22.56 30.16
C PRO A 454 -10.52 22.73 30.86
N HIS A 455 -11.29 23.71 30.40
CA HIS A 455 -12.66 23.93 30.84
C HIS A 455 -13.64 23.27 29.88
N HIS A 456 -14.63 22.60 30.44
CA HIS A 456 -15.71 22.03 29.68
C HIS A 456 -16.77 23.09 29.36
N SER A 457 -17.23 23.16 28.11
CA SER A 457 -18.38 23.98 27.74
C SER A 457 -19.65 23.47 28.44
N GLU A 458 -20.70 24.30 28.47
CA GLU A 458 -22.03 23.85 28.87
C GLU A 458 -22.49 22.63 28.06
N THR A 459 -23.24 21.75 28.72
CA THR A 459 -23.67 20.48 28.12
C THR A 459 -24.81 20.73 27.13
N ARG A 460 -24.47 20.78 25.84
CA ARG A 460 -25.45 20.93 24.75
C ARG A 460 -25.73 19.61 24.03
N ARG A 461 -26.93 19.48 23.46
CA ARG A 461 -27.26 18.40 22.51
C ARG A 461 -26.85 18.88 21.13
N GLY A 462 -26.05 18.09 20.42
CA GLY A 462 -25.60 18.46 19.08
C GLY A 462 -24.78 17.36 18.43
N TRP A 463 -24.43 17.60 17.17
CA TRP A 463 -23.50 16.76 16.42
C TRP A 463 -22.08 17.04 16.89
N ASN A 464 -21.44 16.03 17.46
CA ASN A 464 -20.07 16.12 17.95
C ASN A 464 -19.18 15.20 17.14
N VAL A 465 -18.00 15.69 16.76
CA VAL A 465 -16.99 14.90 16.06
C VAL A 465 -16.58 13.72 16.95
N MET A 466 -16.59 12.55 16.36
CA MET A 466 -16.18 11.29 16.98
C MET A 466 -14.84 10.81 16.43
N GLY A 467 -14.52 11.12 15.18
CA GLY A 467 -13.25 10.76 14.55
C GLY A 467 -13.06 11.46 13.20
N ASN A 468 -11.82 11.40 12.68
CA ASN A 468 -11.42 11.89 11.36
C ASN A 468 -11.07 10.68 10.45
N SER A 469 -10.26 10.87 9.39
CA SER A 469 -9.84 9.78 8.50
C SER A 469 -9.02 8.66 9.13
N GLU A 470 -8.57 8.79 10.38
CA GLU A 470 -7.96 7.68 11.09
C GLU A 470 -9.02 6.68 11.61
N VAL A 471 -10.28 7.10 11.69
CA VAL A 471 -11.42 6.31 12.19
C VAL A 471 -12.34 5.83 11.07
N ILE A 472 -12.49 6.63 10.01
CA ILE A 472 -13.36 6.34 8.86
C ILE A 472 -12.55 6.39 7.57
N SER A 473 -12.73 5.38 6.72
CA SER A 473 -12.20 5.32 5.37
C SER A 473 -13.35 5.14 4.38
N ILE A 474 -13.21 5.72 3.19
CA ILE A 474 -14.22 5.69 2.13
C ILE A 474 -13.52 5.28 0.86
N ASP A 475 -14.01 4.22 0.22
CA ASP A 475 -13.51 3.78 -1.07
C ASP A 475 -13.89 4.79 -2.16
N ARG A 476 -12.92 5.16 -3.01
CA ARG A 476 -13.07 6.25 -3.98
C ARG A 476 -14.02 5.88 -5.12
N GLU A 477 -14.03 4.62 -5.55
CA GLU A 477 -14.80 4.16 -6.70
C GLU A 477 -16.21 3.74 -6.31
N SER A 478 -16.34 2.91 -5.27
CA SER A 478 -17.63 2.36 -4.86
C SER A 478 -18.40 3.23 -3.86
N GLY A 479 -17.72 4.15 -3.16
CA GLY A 479 -18.30 4.90 -2.04
C GLY A 479 -18.56 4.05 -0.80
N LEU A 480 -17.96 2.85 -0.72
CA LEU A 480 -18.09 1.95 0.43
C LEU A 480 -17.39 2.56 1.66
N VAL A 481 -18.10 2.61 2.79
CA VAL A 481 -17.59 3.15 4.05
C VAL A 481 -17.07 2.03 4.93
N SER A 482 -15.85 2.19 5.42
CA SER A 482 -15.20 1.28 6.38
C SER A 482 -14.75 2.02 7.64
N PHE A 483 -14.75 1.33 8.77
CA PHE A 483 -14.45 1.87 10.10
C PHE A 483 -13.24 1.18 10.71
N SER A 484 -12.44 1.94 11.46
CA SER A 484 -11.27 1.44 12.17
C SER A 484 -11.66 0.40 13.22
N THR A 485 -10.96 -0.72 13.26
CA THR A 485 -11.09 -1.77 14.29
C THR A 485 -10.34 -1.42 15.59
N THR A 486 -9.67 -0.27 15.64
CA THR A 486 -8.95 0.18 16.82
C THR A 486 -9.94 0.49 17.95
N GLU A 487 -9.62 0.13 19.20
CA GLU A 487 -10.47 0.48 20.34
C GLU A 487 -10.68 2.01 20.44
N HIS A 488 -11.90 2.44 20.75
CA HIS A 488 -12.29 3.87 20.75
C HIS A 488 -11.43 4.76 21.64
N ARG A 489 -10.80 4.19 22.68
CA ARG A 489 -9.88 4.93 23.58
C ARG A 489 -8.61 5.42 22.89
N TYR A 490 -8.22 4.81 21.78
CA TYR A 490 -6.99 5.14 21.05
C TYR A 490 -7.23 5.99 19.80
N TRP A 491 -8.49 6.32 19.46
CA TRP A 491 -8.85 7.15 18.31
C TRP A 491 -8.29 8.58 18.39
N CYS A 492 -7.81 9.00 19.56
CA CYS A 492 -7.24 10.33 19.79
C CYS A 492 -5.77 10.30 20.23
N SER A 493 -5.08 9.15 20.20
CA SER A 493 -3.70 9.00 20.68
C SER A 493 -2.67 9.09 19.54
N PRO A 494 -1.92 10.21 19.40
CA PRO A 494 -0.88 10.34 18.39
C PRO A 494 0.31 9.42 18.75
N GLY A 495 0.40 8.25 18.12
CA GLY A 495 1.56 7.34 18.25
C GLY A 495 1.25 5.86 18.49
N GLN A 496 0.00 5.50 18.83
CA GLN A 496 -0.46 4.10 18.91
C GLN A 496 -1.21 3.67 17.64
N ARG A 497 -0.76 4.19 16.48
CA ARG A 497 -1.29 3.96 15.12
C ARG A 497 -1.00 2.55 14.56
N LYS A 498 -0.92 1.53 15.42
CA LYS A 498 -0.28 0.25 15.05
C LYS A 498 -1.19 -0.80 14.41
N HIS A 499 -2.51 -0.61 14.31
CA HIS A 499 -3.40 -1.60 13.72
C HIS A 499 -4.62 -0.97 13.03
N ASN A 500 -4.40 -0.09 12.05
CA ASN A 500 -5.48 0.49 11.23
C ASN A 500 -6.04 -0.54 10.24
N ASN A 501 -6.61 -1.63 10.75
CA ASN A 501 -7.48 -2.47 9.97
C ASN A 501 -8.84 -1.77 9.90
N PHE A 502 -9.37 -1.65 8.70
CA PHE A 502 -10.71 -1.14 8.45
C PHE A 502 -11.61 -2.31 8.09
N ASN A 503 -12.83 -2.33 8.59
CA ASN A 503 -13.86 -3.27 8.14
C ASN A 503 -15.19 -2.52 7.93
N THR A 504 -16.17 -3.20 7.34
CA THR A 504 -17.49 -2.61 7.06
C THR A 504 -18.53 -2.88 8.16
N GLU A 505 -18.11 -3.46 9.30
CA GLU A 505 -19.04 -3.91 10.33
C GLU A 505 -19.57 -2.75 11.17
N ALA A 506 -20.88 -2.72 11.35
CA ALA A 506 -21.56 -1.65 12.05
C ALA A 506 -21.24 -1.58 13.57
N VAL A 507 -20.81 -2.71 14.15
CA VAL A 507 -20.43 -2.81 15.57
C VAL A 507 -19.22 -1.95 15.94
N ASN A 508 -18.31 -1.68 14.99
CA ASN A 508 -17.10 -0.90 15.24
C ASN A 508 -17.37 0.57 15.59
N LEU A 509 -18.58 1.07 15.33
CA LEU A 509 -19.01 2.41 15.71
C LEU A 509 -19.45 2.54 17.18
N VAL A 510 -19.57 1.44 17.92
CA VAL A 510 -20.04 1.44 19.31
C VAL A 510 -19.09 0.66 20.23
N THR A 511 -18.83 1.21 21.41
CA THR A 511 -18.16 0.45 22.47
C THR A 511 -19.20 -0.20 23.37
N ILE A 512 -19.20 -1.52 23.41
CA ILE A 512 -20.02 -2.33 24.32
C ILE A 512 -19.19 -2.62 25.56
N ASN A 513 -19.70 -2.25 26.73
CA ASN A 513 -19.07 -2.49 28.03
C ASN A 513 -19.99 -3.35 28.90
N CYS A 514 -19.44 -4.06 29.87
CA CYS A 514 -20.20 -4.68 30.94
C CYS A 514 -20.20 -3.78 32.19
N ASP A 515 -21.31 -3.77 32.94
CA ASP A 515 -21.30 -3.22 34.29
C ASP A 515 -20.80 -4.25 35.33
N LYS A 516 -20.72 -3.85 36.60
CA LYS A 516 -20.27 -4.72 37.71
C LYS A 516 -21.15 -5.97 37.89
N ASN A 517 -22.36 -5.94 37.37
CA ASN A 517 -23.35 -7.00 37.46
C ASN A 517 -23.49 -7.77 36.13
N GLY A 518 -22.51 -7.65 35.22
CA GLY A 518 -22.49 -8.38 33.95
C GLY A 518 -23.48 -7.89 32.88
N PHE A 519 -24.20 -6.79 33.09
CA PHE A 519 -25.13 -6.26 32.09
C PHE A 519 -24.38 -5.48 31.00
N LEU A 520 -24.63 -5.85 29.74
CA LEU A 520 -24.13 -5.14 28.57
C LEU A 520 -24.74 -3.74 28.47
N LYS A 521 -23.89 -2.74 28.25
CA LYS A 521 -24.24 -1.34 28.08
C LYS A 521 -23.41 -0.70 26.97
N VAL A 522 -24.03 0.21 26.23
CA VAL A 522 -23.37 1.02 25.20
C VAL A 522 -23.15 2.43 25.73
N SER A 523 -21.94 2.96 25.54
CA SER A 523 -21.61 4.34 25.92
C SER A 523 -22.06 5.31 24.82
N TRP A 524 -22.83 6.35 25.16
CA TRP A 524 -23.34 7.34 24.22
C TRP A 524 -23.25 8.76 24.80
N GLY A 525 -22.13 9.44 24.54
CA GLY A 525 -21.82 10.74 25.15
C GLY A 525 -21.54 10.59 26.66
N ASP A 526 -22.18 11.41 27.48
CA ASP A 526 -22.02 11.36 28.95
C ASP A 526 -22.92 10.31 29.63
N LYS A 527 -23.69 9.54 28.86
CA LYS A 527 -24.59 8.50 29.38
C LYS A 527 -24.22 7.13 28.83
N SER A 528 -24.58 6.07 29.57
CA SER A 528 -24.55 4.70 29.08
C SER A 528 -25.96 4.12 29.08
N VAL A 529 -26.26 3.29 28.09
CA VAL A 529 -27.58 2.68 27.90
C VAL A 529 -27.44 1.16 27.98
N HIS A 530 -28.12 0.54 28.94
CA HIS A 530 -28.16 -0.92 29.04
C HIS A 530 -28.88 -1.53 27.84
N MET A 531 -28.33 -2.61 27.28
CA MET A 531 -28.89 -3.27 26.10
C MET A 531 -30.08 -4.18 26.42
N ILE A 532 -30.30 -4.53 27.69
CA ILE A 532 -31.42 -5.36 28.15
C ILE A 532 -32.42 -4.49 28.94
N LYS A 533 -33.73 -4.82 28.83
CA LYS A 533 -34.80 -4.05 29.50
C LYS A 533 -34.79 -4.19 31.02
N SER A 534 -34.61 -5.41 31.55
CA SER A 534 -34.67 -5.71 32.98
C SER A 534 -33.30 -5.67 33.66
N LYS A 535 -33.29 -5.28 34.93
CA LYS A 535 -32.13 -5.37 35.83
C LYS A 535 -32.00 -6.75 36.51
N HIS A 536 -32.87 -7.71 36.17
CA HIS A 536 -32.93 -9.01 36.85
C HIS A 536 -32.45 -10.15 35.94
N ARG A 537 -31.39 -10.82 36.42
CA ARG A 537 -30.65 -12.02 35.95
C ARG A 537 -29.56 -11.84 34.89
N LEU A 538 -28.46 -12.54 35.18
CA LEU A 538 -27.12 -12.57 34.58
C LEU A 538 -26.98 -13.48 33.35
N THR A 539 -28.06 -14.13 32.92
CA THR A 539 -28.03 -15.12 31.83
C THR A 539 -29.07 -14.70 30.81
N GLY A 540 -28.61 -14.17 29.67
CA GLY A 540 -29.41 -13.60 28.57
C GLY A 540 -30.33 -14.58 27.82
N GLU A 541 -30.85 -15.60 28.48
CA GLU A 541 -31.83 -16.51 27.91
C GLU A 541 -33.25 -15.94 28.10
N GLY A 542 -33.85 -15.51 26.98
CA GLY A 542 -35.28 -15.23 26.89
C GLY A 542 -35.75 -13.80 27.21
N GLN A 543 -34.84 -12.84 27.44
CA GLN A 543 -35.25 -11.44 27.66
C GLN A 543 -35.18 -10.56 26.40
N PRO A 544 -36.15 -9.64 26.20
CA PRO A 544 -36.17 -8.81 25.01
C PRO A 544 -35.08 -7.74 25.05
N TRP A 545 -34.18 -7.81 24.06
CA TRP A 545 -33.19 -6.77 23.77
C TRP A 545 -33.87 -5.40 23.60
N ARG A 546 -33.21 -4.35 24.10
CA ARG A 546 -33.61 -2.97 23.81
C ARG A 546 -33.24 -2.66 22.37
N ARG A 547 -34.24 -2.26 21.59
CA ARG A 547 -33.99 -1.67 20.26
C ARG A 547 -33.35 -0.31 20.44
N LEU A 548 -32.06 -0.21 20.14
CA LEU A 548 -31.31 1.04 20.12
C LEU A 548 -31.27 1.59 18.70
N SER A 549 -31.42 2.90 18.55
CA SER A 549 -31.26 3.62 17.29
C SER A 549 -30.35 4.82 17.55
N LEU A 550 -29.11 4.69 17.14
CA LEU A 550 -28.04 5.64 17.41
C LEU A 550 -27.73 6.44 16.13
N PRO A 551 -28.02 7.75 16.10
CA PRO A 551 -27.79 8.59 14.93
C PRO A 551 -26.31 8.99 14.76
N PHE A 552 -25.80 8.78 13.56
CA PHE A 552 -24.48 9.16 13.10
C PHE A 552 -24.56 10.05 11.86
N GLY A 553 -23.47 10.75 11.57
CA GLY A 553 -23.35 11.51 10.33
C GLY A 553 -21.92 11.60 9.84
N ILE A 554 -21.75 11.72 8.53
CA ILE A 554 -20.46 11.85 7.86
C ILE A 554 -20.43 13.19 7.12
N ALA A 555 -19.34 13.92 7.27
CA ALA A 555 -19.07 15.14 6.52
C ALA A 555 -17.58 15.23 6.16
N PHE A 556 -17.25 16.06 5.18
CA PHE A 556 -15.90 16.26 4.68
C PHE A 556 -15.43 17.67 5.02
N GLY A 557 -14.20 17.76 5.52
CA GLY A 557 -13.59 19.01 5.92
C GLY A 557 -12.08 19.00 5.71
N PRO A 558 -11.40 20.13 5.97
CA PRO A 558 -9.96 20.21 5.87
C PRO A 558 -9.29 19.25 6.86
N ARG A 559 -8.10 18.76 6.49
CA ARG A 559 -7.30 17.93 7.40
C ARG A 559 -6.90 18.75 8.63
N ASN A 560 -7.21 18.26 9.82
CA ASN A 560 -6.88 18.98 11.04
C ASN A 560 -5.38 18.84 11.36
N SER A 561 -4.60 19.88 11.04
CA SER A 561 -3.16 19.95 11.34
C SER A 561 -2.84 20.31 12.79
N ASN A 562 -3.83 20.78 13.56
CA ASN A 562 -3.66 21.15 14.96
C ASN A 562 -4.47 20.20 15.87
N PRO A 563 -3.83 19.25 16.57
CA PRO A 563 -4.53 18.29 17.41
C PRO A 563 -5.33 18.93 18.56
N GLY A 564 -5.09 20.21 18.88
CA GLY A 564 -5.88 20.99 19.86
C GLY A 564 -7.13 21.66 19.28
N LYS A 565 -7.24 21.85 17.95
CA LYS A 565 -8.39 22.52 17.33
C LYS A 565 -9.57 21.56 17.25
N LEU A 566 -10.69 21.95 17.84
CA LEU A 566 -11.95 21.22 17.74
C LEU A 566 -12.63 21.50 16.40
N MET A 567 -12.90 20.45 15.65
CA MET A 567 -13.70 20.55 14.43
C MET A 567 -15.19 20.51 14.78
N THR A 568 -15.97 21.41 14.21
CA THR A 568 -17.43 21.45 14.31
C THR A 568 -18.06 21.28 12.92
N LEU A 569 -19.39 21.15 12.86
CA LEU A 569 -20.10 21.09 11.56
C LEU A 569 -19.90 22.36 10.72
N SER A 570 -19.68 23.51 11.35
CA SER A 570 -19.42 24.77 10.65
C SER A 570 -18.05 24.81 9.96
N ASP A 571 -17.12 23.94 10.37
CA ASP A 571 -15.80 23.79 9.75
C ASP A 571 -15.80 22.79 8.58
N MET A 572 -16.94 22.14 8.31
CA MET A 572 -17.07 21.15 7.23
C MET A 572 -17.41 21.85 5.91
N ALA A 573 -16.78 21.42 4.83
CA ALA A 573 -17.05 21.89 3.48
C ALA A 573 -18.22 21.15 2.81
N SER A 574 -18.61 19.98 3.34
CA SER A 574 -19.78 19.22 2.88
C SER A 574 -20.98 19.37 3.82
N PRO A 575 -22.22 19.17 3.31
CA PRO A 575 -23.36 18.92 4.19
C PRO A 575 -23.15 17.61 4.97
N LEU A 576 -23.87 17.46 6.08
CA LEU A 576 -23.83 16.25 6.90
C LEU A 576 -24.75 15.18 6.32
N ALA A 577 -24.18 14.04 5.89
CA ALA A 577 -24.94 12.87 5.50
C ALA A 577 -25.22 12.00 6.73
N THR A 578 -26.48 11.87 7.12
CA THR A 578 -26.87 11.15 8.34
C THR A 578 -27.27 9.72 8.07
N PHE A 579 -26.96 8.82 9.00
CA PHE A 579 -27.46 7.44 9.00
C PHE A 579 -27.76 6.99 10.43
N THR A 580 -28.54 5.92 10.58
CA THR A 580 -28.86 5.36 11.91
C THR A 580 -28.18 4.01 12.10
N LEU A 581 -27.62 3.78 13.28
CA LEU A 581 -27.11 2.47 13.68
C LEU A 581 -28.15 1.82 14.59
N ARG A 582 -28.62 0.63 14.22
CA ARG A 582 -29.69 -0.07 14.94
C ARG A 582 -29.19 -1.39 15.50
N ASN A 583 -29.58 -1.68 16.74
CA ASN A 583 -29.36 -3.00 17.34
C ASN A 583 -30.65 -3.84 17.25
N PHE A 584 -30.52 -5.06 16.77
CA PHE A 584 -31.59 -6.06 16.75
C PHE A 584 -31.02 -7.42 17.15
N ASN A 585 -31.46 -7.96 18.31
CA ASN A 585 -31.06 -9.27 18.83
C ASN A 585 -29.52 -9.48 18.86
N ASP A 586 -28.79 -8.53 19.44
CA ASP A 586 -27.32 -8.50 19.53
C ASP A 586 -26.57 -8.20 18.21
N GLU A 587 -27.26 -8.15 17.07
CA GLU A 587 -26.67 -7.72 15.81
C GLU A 587 -26.81 -6.21 15.58
N TRP A 588 -25.71 -5.58 15.15
CA TRP A 588 -25.66 -4.17 14.78
C TRP A 588 -25.74 -4.00 13.27
N ASN A 589 -26.69 -3.19 12.80
CA ASN A 589 -26.95 -2.98 11.39
C ASN A 589 -27.14 -1.49 11.08
N PHE A 590 -26.74 -1.06 9.89
CA PHE A 590 -27.05 0.27 9.37
C PHE A 590 -28.53 0.35 8.98
N GLY A 591 -29.23 1.34 9.50
CA GLY A 591 -30.59 1.71 9.13
C GLY A 591 -30.61 2.85 8.13
N LYS A 592 -31.76 2.98 7.45
CA LYS A 592 -32.09 4.14 6.60
C LYS A 592 -31.96 5.46 7.36
#